data_AF-A0A6J6K7S8-F1
#
_entry.id   AF-A0A6J6K7S8-F1
#
_cell.length_a   1.000
_cell.length_b   1.000
_cell.length_c   1.000
_cell.angle_alpha   90.00
_cell.angle_beta   90.00
_cell.angle_gamma   90.00
#
_symmetry.space_group_name_H-M   'P 1'
#
loop_
_entity.id
_entity.type
_entity.pdbx_description
1 polymer ?
#
loop_
_entity_poly.entity_id
_entity_poly.type
_entity_poly.pdbx_seq_one_letter_code
_entity_poly.pdbx_strand_id
1 'polypeptide(L)'
;MSAVYEPLIDHGDIDGLVRLVDDYCSSRNWAQLLALRNACKAATQTGRQLWPVSTLAEYRLALLAPAETAAQVLGEDAGRFTIGPLTEVVAQHHQFVDIEPHLPHDPRTSFVAYECAIRGQYIDNEESLFEALEIPFTIGEWEPQYALADYRDNGAQFPSPELPPTSSMFAATPQGNLVADDASETAFRQLVEPWTSSSNGSVTMFCGNGNEHGALVGQDAQLRELSPSEGFAWLTWAGASGGAHGRRRGNALGRYNSWWLVATLTKQIDQWPPAHDHMSQLASRLRWWWFDAGQSPTGWQLQLLIADEQQGLSWAINARDDVA
;
A
#
# COMPACT_ATOMS: atom_id res chain seq x y z
N MET A 1 23.92 3.37 37.15
CA MET A 1 22.85 4.38 37.26
C MET A 1 21.62 3.74 36.65
N SER A 2 20.52 3.67 37.39
CA SER A 2 19.23 3.19 36.87
C SER A 2 18.80 4.10 35.72
N ALA A 3 18.33 3.51 34.61
CA ALA A 3 17.90 4.31 33.47
C ALA A 3 16.65 5.14 33.85
N VAL A 4 16.56 6.38 33.36
CA VAL A 4 15.50 7.33 33.72
C VAL A 4 14.09 6.77 33.48
N TYR A 5 13.94 5.85 32.53
CA TYR A 5 12.67 5.20 32.20
C TYR A 5 12.28 4.03 33.12
N GLU A 6 13.18 3.47 33.92
CA GLU A 6 12.88 2.27 34.75
C GLU A 6 11.73 2.52 35.74
N PRO A 7 11.72 3.62 36.53
CA PRO A 7 10.60 3.90 37.42
C PRO A 7 9.30 4.12 36.65
N LEU A 8 9.35 4.71 35.46
CA LEU A 8 8.15 4.98 34.65
C LEU A 8 7.55 3.67 34.09
N ILE A 9 8.39 2.73 33.68
CA ILE A 9 7.97 1.38 33.29
C ILE A 9 7.34 0.63 34.46
N ASP A 10 7.92 0.73 35.66
CA ASP A 10 7.41 0.05 36.84
C ASP A 10 6.04 0.55 37.26
N HIS A 11 5.81 1.87 37.20
CA HIS A 11 4.50 2.47 37.50
C HIS A 11 3.51 2.41 36.32
N GLY A 12 3.94 2.00 35.13
CA GLY A 12 3.10 2.01 33.94
C GLY A 12 2.72 3.42 33.49
N ASP A 13 3.57 4.42 33.73
CA ASP A 13 3.33 5.83 33.40
C ASP A 13 3.53 6.08 31.90
N ILE A 14 2.48 5.81 31.11
CA ILE A 14 2.49 5.98 29.65
C ILE A 14 2.78 7.43 29.28
N ASP A 15 2.17 8.40 29.97
CA ASP A 15 2.35 9.83 29.66
C ASP A 15 3.79 10.28 29.90
N GLY A 16 4.39 9.85 31.02
CA GLY A 16 5.81 10.08 31.32
C GLY A 16 6.73 9.45 30.27
N LEU A 17 6.44 8.22 29.86
CA LEU A 17 7.21 7.53 28.84
C LEU A 17 7.09 8.19 27.45
N VAL A 18 5.89 8.65 27.05
CA VAL A 18 5.69 9.38 25.78
C VAL A 18 6.51 10.67 25.76
N ARG A 19 6.52 11.44 26.86
CA ARG A 19 7.37 12.64 26.98
C ARG A 19 8.87 12.29 26.84
N LEU A 20 9.32 11.17 27.40
CA LEU A 20 10.70 10.70 27.20
C LEU A 20 10.99 10.35 25.74
N VAL A 21 10.04 9.75 25.01
CA VAL A 21 10.19 9.52 23.58
C VAL A 21 10.36 10.86 22.86
N ASP A 22 9.51 11.86 23.13
CA ASP A 22 9.62 13.22 22.57
C ASP A 22 11.00 13.85 22.85
N ASP A 23 11.47 13.76 24.08
CA ASP A 23 12.77 14.32 24.52
C ASP A 23 13.95 13.62 23.82
N TYR A 24 13.93 12.29 23.70
CA TYR A 24 14.98 11.56 23.00
C TYR A 24 14.99 11.84 21.50
N CYS A 25 13.83 11.99 20.86
CA CYS A 25 13.76 12.40 19.46
C CYS A 25 14.28 13.83 19.26
N SER A 26 13.86 14.77 20.11
CA SER A 26 14.29 16.17 20.05
C SER A 26 15.79 16.33 20.25
N SER A 27 16.38 15.55 21.16
CA SER A 27 17.83 15.52 21.43
C SER A 27 18.62 14.59 20.50
N ARG A 28 17.95 13.88 19.59
CA ARG A 28 18.54 12.85 18.71
C ARG A 28 19.31 11.76 19.48
N ASN A 29 18.84 11.43 20.69
CA ASN A 29 19.44 10.40 21.53
C ASN A 29 18.89 9.01 21.16
N TRP A 30 19.24 8.55 19.96
CA TRP A 30 18.69 7.32 19.37
C TRP A 30 18.99 6.07 20.19
N ALA A 31 20.18 6.00 20.81
CA ALA A 31 20.57 4.89 21.66
C ALA A 31 19.64 4.75 22.88
N GLN A 32 19.29 5.87 23.54
CA GLN A 32 18.36 5.84 24.67
C GLN A 32 16.94 5.56 24.24
N LEU A 33 16.50 6.08 23.08
CA LEU A 33 15.18 5.77 22.53
C LEU A 33 15.03 4.28 22.19
N LEU A 34 16.06 3.67 21.58
CA LEU A 34 16.09 2.25 21.28
C LEU A 34 16.10 1.39 22.55
N ALA A 35 16.88 1.78 23.56
CA ALA A 35 16.89 1.12 24.86
C ALA A 35 15.52 1.19 25.55
N LEU A 36 14.88 2.35 25.56
CA LEU A 36 13.50 2.54 26.05
C LEU A 36 12.51 1.64 25.31
N ARG A 37 12.56 1.64 23.96
CA ARG A 37 11.71 0.75 23.13
C ARG A 37 11.86 -0.71 23.55
N ASN A 38 13.11 -1.19 23.67
CA ASN A 38 13.39 -2.57 24.02
C ASN A 38 12.90 -2.92 25.43
N ALA A 39 13.07 -2.01 26.39
CA ALA A 39 12.57 -2.16 27.75
C ALA A 39 11.03 -2.22 27.79
N CYS A 40 10.33 -1.35 27.06
CA CYS A 40 8.87 -1.38 26.94
C CYS A 40 8.36 -2.68 26.30
N LYS A 41 9.05 -3.21 25.28
CA LYS A 41 8.69 -4.51 24.68
C LYS A 41 8.86 -5.67 25.65
N ALA A 42 9.99 -5.74 26.34
CA ALA A 42 10.23 -6.76 27.36
C ALA A 42 9.19 -6.69 28.48
N ALA A 43 8.87 -5.49 28.95
CA ALA A 43 7.81 -5.26 29.93
C ALA A 43 6.43 -5.73 29.43
N THR A 44 6.11 -5.48 28.16
CA THR A 44 4.86 -5.93 27.53
C THR A 44 4.75 -7.46 27.49
N GLN A 45 5.85 -8.16 27.19
CA GLN A 45 5.90 -9.62 27.23
C GLN A 45 5.63 -10.19 28.63
N THR A 46 5.88 -9.41 29.69
CA THR A 46 5.57 -9.76 31.08
C THR A 46 4.18 -9.31 31.57
N GLY A 47 3.34 -8.79 30.67
CA GLY A 47 1.93 -8.43 30.95
C GLY A 47 1.65 -6.94 31.18
N ARG A 48 2.65 -6.05 31.12
CA ARG A 48 2.44 -4.60 31.22
C ARG A 48 1.83 -4.04 29.93
N GLN A 49 0.94 -3.06 30.02
CA GLN A 49 0.29 -2.43 28.86
C GLN A 49 1.14 -1.28 28.27
N LEU A 50 2.40 -1.56 27.92
CA LEU A 50 3.36 -0.55 27.43
C LEU A 50 3.59 -0.60 25.92
N TRP A 51 2.84 -1.44 25.20
CA TRP A 51 2.94 -1.57 23.75
C TRP A 51 2.72 -0.25 22.97
N PRO A 52 1.88 0.73 23.42
CA PRO A 52 1.73 1.99 22.69
C PRO A 52 3.03 2.80 22.67
N VAL A 53 3.77 2.80 23.79
CA VAL A 53 5.06 3.50 23.91
C VAL A 53 6.12 2.86 23.02
N SER A 54 6.25 1.52 23.05
CA SER A 54 7.21 0.84 22.17
C SER A 54 6.85 1.01 20.70
N THR A 55 5.56 1.05 20.36
CA THR A 55 5.08 1.29 18.99
C THR A 55 5.45 2.69 18.50
N LEU A 56 5.22 3.72 19.35
CA LEU A 56 5.60 5.09 19.05
C LEU A 56 7.12 5.21 18.85
N ALA A 57 7.90 4.60 19.74
CA ALA A 57 9.36 4.60 19.64
C ALA A 57 9.85 3.88 18.37
N GLU A 58 9.25 2.72 18.01
CA GLU A 58 9.54 2.02 16.75
C GLU A 58 9.28 2.91 15.53
N TYR A 59 8.12 3.55 15.47
CA TYR A 59 7.76 4.44 14.38
C TYR A 59 8.75 5.61 14.23
N ARG A 60 9.11 6.26 15.34
CA ARG A 60 10.04 7.40 15.30
C ARG A 60 11.47 7.00 15.01
N LEU A 61 11.93 5.84 15.48
CA LEU A 61 13.23 5.30 15.12
C LEU A 61 13.28 5.00 13.61
N ALA A 62 12.23 4.40 13.05
CA ALA A 62 12.12 4.16 11.62
C ALA A 62 12.08 5.45 10.78
N LEU A 63 11.38 6.47 11.26
CA LEU A 63 11.20 7.73 10.53
C LEU A 63 12.40 8.68 10.64
N LEU A 64 13.04 8.77 11.80
CA LEU A 64 13.94 9.89 12.13
C LEU A 64 15.38 9.47 12.43
N ALA A 65 15.64 8.20 12.76
CA ALA A 65 16.98 7.77 13.18
C ALA A 65 17.89 7.50 11.96
N PRO A 66 19.22 7.48 12.14
CA PRO A 66 20.15 7.03 11.10
C PRO A 66 19.90 5.57 10.70
N ALA A 67 20.35 5.20 9.50
CA ALA A 67 20.08 3.91 8.86
C ALA A 67 20.36 2.70 9.77
N GLU A 68 21.52 2.67 10.44
CA GLU A 68 21.89 1.61 11.40
C GLU A 68 20.87 1.42 12.52
N THR A 69 20.29 2.51 13.03
CA THR A 69 19.31 2.44 14.10
C THR A 69 17.91 2.16 13.58
N ALA A 70 17.54 2.76 12.44
CA ALA A 70 16.25 2.51 11.79
C ALA A 70 16.09 1.03 11.39
N ALA A 71 17.16 0.40 10.88
CA ALA A 71 17.17 -1.03 10.55
C ALA A 71 16.82 -1.93 11.75
N GLN A 72 17.23 -1.56 12.97
CA GLN A 72 17.01 -2.37 14.19
C GLN A 72 15.55 -2.46 14.63
N VAL A 73 14.67 -1.58 14.10
CA VAL A 73 13.23 -1.65 14.39
C VAL A 73 12.42 -2.40 13.35
N LEU A 74 13.05 -2.93 12.29
CA LEU A 74 12.39 -3.74 11.25
C LEU A 74 12.31 -5.24 11.62
N GLY A 75 11.73 -5.55 12.77
CA GLY A 75 11.52 -6.93 13.24
C GLY A 75 10.16 -7.52 12.85
N GLU A 76 10.00 -8.85 12.97
CA GLU A 76 8.81 -9.61 12.55
C GLU A 76 7.49 -9.13 13.19
N ASP A 77 7.51 -8.73 14.47
CA ASP A 77 6.34 -8.18 15.18
C ASP A 77 6.32 -6.64 15.23
N ALA A 78 7.34 -5.97 14.68
CA ALA A 78 7.46 -4.53 14.76
C ALA A 78 6.50 -3.83 13.79
N GLY A 79 6.06 -2.64 14.15
CA GLY A 79 5.22 -1.86 13.25
C GLY A 79 3.76 -2.31 13.14
N ARG A 80 3.34 -3.35 13.87
CA ARG A 80 1.96 -3.87 13.79
C ARG A 80 0.90 -2.80 14.02
N PHE A 81 1.17 -1.87 14.92
CA PHE A 81 0.26 -0.80 15.34
C PHE A 81 0.75 0.59 14.92
N THR A 82 1.74 0.68 14.01
CA THR A 82 2.21 1.96 13.49
C THR A 82 1.30 2.48 12.39
N ILE A 83 1.40 3.78 12.10
CA ILE A 83 0.57 4.49 11.13
C ILE A 83 0.65 3.85 9.72
N GLY A 84 1.78 3.24 9.39
CA GLY A 84 1.94 2.39 8.22
C GLY A 84 3.03 1.34 8.41
N PRO A 85 3.32 0.53 7.37
CA PRO A 85 4.38 -0.45 7.40
C PRO A 85 5.73 0.24 7.63
N LEU A 86 6.54 -0.27 8.56
CA LEU A 86 7.85 0.34 8.82
C LEU A 86 8.78 0.25 7.60
N THR A 87 8.63 -0.75 6.73
CA THR A 87 9.36 -0.84 5.46
C THR A 87 9.11 0.38 4.56
N GLU A 88 7.87 0.87 4.53
CA GLU A 88 7.48 2.06 3.78
C GLU A 88 7.93 3.36 4.46
N VAL A 89 7.84 3.42 5.80
CA VAL A 89 8.28 4.57 6.61
C VAL A 89 9.77 4.81 6.45
N VAL A 90 10.59 3.76 6.57
CA VAL A 90 12.04 3.85 6.48
C VAL A 90 12.47 4.25 5.06
N ALA A 91 11.83 3.69 4.03
CA ALA A 91 12.11 4.03 2.63
C ALA A 91 11.84 5.51 2.28
N GLN A 92 11.08 6.25 3.10
CA GLN A 92 10.82 7.68 2.87
C GLN A 92 12.07 8.56 3.00
N HIS A 93 12.98 8.22 3.90
CA HIS A 93 14.14 9.06 4.24
C HIS A 93 15.49 8.39 4.08
N HIS A 94 15.52 7.09 3.77
CA HIS A 94 16.76 6.35 3.55
C HIS A 94 16.95 5.98 2.08
N GLN A 95 18.19 6.08 1.61
CA GLN A 95 18.60 5.39 0.39
C GLN A 95 18.80 3.91 0.72
N PHE A 96 18.41 3.03 -0.20
CA PHE A 96 18.53 1.59 0.00
C PHE A 96 19.99 1.17 0.28
N VAL A 97 20.94 1.69 -0.49
CA VAL A 97 22.38 1.43 -0.35
C VAL A 97 22.95 1.78 1.04
N ASP A 98 22.35 2.78 1.71
CA ASP A 98 22.81 3.21 3.04
C ASP A 98 22.24 2.32 4.16
N ILE A 99 21.05 1.75 3.96
CA ILE A 99 20.38 0.95 5.00
C ILE A 99 20.58 -0.54 4.83
N GLU A 100 20.68 -1.04 3.60
CA GLU A 100 20.91 -2.45 3.28
C GLU A 100 22.01 -3.11 4.13
N PRO A 101 23.19 -2.49 4.37
CA PRO A 101 24.26 -3.11 5.16
C PRO A 101 23.87 -3.40 6.62
N HIS A 102 22.80 -2.79 7.11
CA HIS A 102 22.29 -2.93 8.47
C HIS A 102 21.05 -3.84 8.55
N LEU A 103 20.48 -4.22 7.40
CA LEU A 103 19.29 -5.05 7.33
C LEU A 103 19.64 -6.54 7.38
N PRO A 104 18.77 -7.38 7.97
CA PRO A 104 18.92 -8.82 7.90
C PRO A 104 18.74 -9.33 6.46
N HIS A 105 19.35 -10.46 6.10
CA HIS A 105 19.04 -11.13 4.83
C HIS A 105 17.73 -11.93 4.98
N ASP A 106 16.60 -11.26 4.83
CA ASP A 106 15.27 -11.87 4.86
C ASP A 106 14.25 -11.10 3.98
N PRO A 107 13.01 -11.59 3.80
CA PRO A 107 12.02 -10.94 2.93
C PRO A 107 11.70 -9.47 3.26
N ARG A 108 11.89 -9.02 4.50
CA ARG A 108 11.63 -7.61 4.87
C ARG A 108 12.58 -6.66 4.17
N THR A 109 13.82 -7.07 3.96
CA THR A 109 14.82 -6.30 3.21
C THR A 109 14.38 -6.10 1.77
N SER A 110 13.79 -7.14 1.15
CA SER A 110 13.17 -7.00 -0.16
C SER A 110 11.98 -6.03 -0.14
N PHE A 111 11.15 -6.04 0.90
CA PHE A 111 10.09 -5.03 1.04
C PHE A 111 10.64 -3.61 1.16
N VAL A 112 11.73 -3.38 1.90
CA VAL A 112 12.40 -2.07 1.93
C VAL A 112 12.92 -1.71 0.52
N ALA A 113 13.54 -2.66 -0.18
CA ALA A 113 14.03 -2.45 -1.55
C ALA A 113 12.89 -2.07 -2.50
N TYR A 114 11.75 -2.77 -2.48
CA TYR A 114 10.57 -2.43 -3.30
C TYR A 114 10.03 -1.03 -2.96
N GLU A 115 9.96 -0.67 -1.68
CA GLU A 115 9.50 0.65 -1.25
C GLU A 115 10.49 1.77 -1.63
N CYS A 116 11.79 1.50 -1.66
CA CYS A 116 12.79 2.42 -2.20
C CYS A 116 12.70 2.53 -3.73
N ALA A 117 12.52 1.41 -4.43
CA ALA A 117 12.41 1.37 -5.88
C ALA A 117 11.18 2.13 -6.38
N ILE A 118 10.03 1.96 -5.72
CA ILE A 118 8.80 2.69 -6.06
C ILE A 118 8.91 4.20 -5.80
N ARG A 119 9.89 4.61 -4.99
CA ARG A 119 10.28 6.02 -4.76
C ARG A 119 11.33 6.53 -5.76
N GLY A 120 11.65 5.73 -6.78
CA GLY A 120 12.57 6.08 -7.86
C GLY A 120 14.04 5.77 -7.58
N GLN A 121 14.35 5.00 -6.53
CA GLN A 121 15.72 4.57 -6.28
C GLN A 121 16.09 3.37 -7.18
N TYR A 122 17.35 3.33 -7.62
CA TYR A 122 17.89 2.15 -8.27
C TYR A 122 18.36 1.15 -7.20
N ILE A 123 17.99 -0.12 -7.36
CA ILE A 123 18.36 -1.20 -6.43
C ILE A 123 19.50 -1.99 -7.06
N ASP A 124 20.72 -1.70 -6.61
CA ASP A 124 21.90 -2.47 -6.97
C ASP A 124 21.81 -3.90 -6.41
N ASN A 125 22.45 -4.86 -7.08
CA ASN A 125 22.58 -6.25 -6.61
C ASN A 125 21.26 -6.94 -6.22
N GLU A 126 20.17 -6.68 -6.96
CA GLU A 126 18.85 -7.27 -6.69
C GLU A 126 18.85 -8.80 -6.62
N GLU A 127 19.78 -9.47 -7.32
CA GLU A 127 19.99 -10.92 -7.29
C GLU A 127 20.36 -11.47 -5.89
N SER A 128 20.86 -10.61 -4.99
CA SER A 128 21.20 -10.96 -3.61
C SER A 128 20.01 -10.85 -2.64
N LEU A 129 18.88 -10.31 -3.10
CA LEU A 129 17.68 -10.11 -2.31
C LEU A 129 16.72 -11.31 -2.43
N PHE A 130 15.84 -11.48 -1.44
CA PHE A 130 14.78 -12.48 -1.53
C PHE A 130 13.73 -12.05 -2.56
N GLU A 131 13.24 -13.01 -3.33
CA GLU A 131 12.12 -12.81 -4.27
C GLU A 131 10.78 -12.79 -3.51
N ALA A 132 10.56 -11.76 -2.69
CA ALA A 132 9.42 -11.71 -1.76
C ALA A 132 8.06 -11.44 -2.43
N LEU A 133 8.04 -10.70 -3.54
CA LEU A 133 6.84 -10.35 -4.30
C LEU A 133 6.87 -10.87 -5.74
N GLU A 134 7.84 -11.72 -6.11
CA GLU A 134 7.96 -12.32 -7.45
C GLU A 134 7.92 -11.34 -8.64
N ILE A 135 7.87 -10.01 -8.44
CA ILE A 135 7.87 -8.99 -9.49
C ILE A 135 9.21 -8.26 -9.49
N PRO A 136 9.66 -7.69 -10.62
CA PRO A 136 10.93 -6.96 -10.66
C PRO A 136 10.95 -5.77 -9.69
N PHE A 137 12.08 -5.48 -9.05
CA PHE A 137 12.25 -4.26 -8.25
C PHE A 137 12.17 -3.00 -9.12
N THR A 138 12.76 -3.07 -10.31
CA THR A 138 12.80 -1.96 -11.27
C THR A 138 11.38 -1.50 -11.66
N ILE A 139 11.17 -0.19 -11.65
CA ILE A 139 9.96 0.46 -12.14
C ILE A 139 10.08 0.69 -13.64
N GLY A 140 9.10 0.21 -14.41
CA GLY A 140 9.09 0.35 -15.86
C GLY A 140 8.65 1.74 -16.30
N GLU A 141 9.08 2.17 -17.48
CA GLU A 141 8.73 3.50 -18.03
C GLU A 141 7.22 3.68 -18.24
N TRP A 142 6.47 2.59 -18.37
CA TRP A 142 5.01 2.60 -18.52
C TRP A 142 4.27 2.74 -17.19
N GLU A 143 4.95 2.44 -16.07
CA GLU A 143 4.35 2.54 -14.74
C GLU A 143 4.18 4.02 -14.36
N PRO A 144 3.13 4.36 -13.58
CA PRO A 144 2.91 5.73 -13.17
C PRO A 144 3.95 6.20 -12.16
N GLN A 145 4.04 7.53 -11.99
CA GLN A 145 4.54 8.08 -10.76
C GLN A 145 3.53 7.78 -9.64
N TYR A 146 3.87 6.82 -8.78
CA TYR A 146 2.96 6.33 -7.75
C TYR A 146 2.63 7.41 -6.71
N ALA A 147 1.38 7.40 -6.24
CA ALA A 147 0.97 8.20 -5.08
C ALA A 147 1.58 7.60 -3.81
N LEU A 148 2.54 8.30 -3.22
CA LEU A 148 3.29 7.85 -2.06
C LEU A 148 2.68 8.36 -0.75
N ALA A 149 2.77 7.57 0.31
CA ALA A 149 2.48 8.05 1.66
C ALA A 149 3.53 9.06 2.12
N ASP A 150 3.09 10.09 2.86
CA ASP A 150 3.94 11.06 3.54
C ASP A 150 3.78 10.91 5.06
N TYR A 151 4.76 10.27 5.68
CA TYR A 151 4.86 10.04 7.12
C TYR A 151 5.50 11.22 7.84
N ARG A 152 4.88 11.63 8.95
CA ARG A 152 5.32 12.73 9.81
C ARG A 152 5.33 12.27 11.26
N ASP A 153 5.98 13.03 12.13
CA ASP A 153 6.12 12.66 13.54
C ASP A 153 4.78 12.43 14.25
N ASN A 154 3.76 13.20 13.89
CA ASN A 154 2.43 13.20 14.52
C ASN A 154 1.29 12.76 13.59
N GLY A 155 1.58 12.10 12.47
CA GLY A 155 0.55 11.68 11.52
C GLY A 155 1.12 11.19 10.19
N ALA A 156 0.24 10.90 9.26
CA ALA A 156 0.61 10.65 7.87
C ALA A 156 -0.46 11.18 6.93
N GLN A 157 -0.07 11.41 5.67
CA GLN A 157 -0.97 11.71 4.57
C GLN A 157 -0.88 10.61 3.52
N PHE A 158 -2.02 10.23 2.97
CA PHE A 158 -2.14 9.18 1.96
C PHE A 158 -2.84 9.76 0.72
N PRO A 159 -2.16 10.63 -0.06
CA PRO A 159 -2.78 11.26 -1.22
C PRO A 159 -3.26 10.20 -2.20
N SER A 160 -4.47 10.37 -2.74
CA SER A 160 -4.93 9.57 -3.87
C SER A 160 -4.28 10.06 -5.16
N PRO A 161 -4.24 9.22 -6.22
CA PRO A 161 -3.98 9.71 -7.56
C PRO A 161 -4.98 10.80 -7.96
N GLU A 162 -4.61 11.64 -8.91
CA GLU A 162 -5.53 12.64 -9.47
C GLU A 162 -6.43 11.99 -10.54
N LEU A 163 -7.66 12.48 -10.64
CA LEU A 163 -8.56 12.10 -11.72
C LEU A 163 -8.50 13.14 -12.83
N PRO A 164 -8.68 12.73 -14.11
CA PRO A 164 -8.83 13.68 -15.19
C PRO A 164 -9.99 14.66 -14.92
N PRO A 165 -9.90 15.89 -15.47
CA PRO A 165 -10.91 16.92 -15.27
C PRO A 165 -12.31 16.45 -15.65
N THR A 166 -13.33 16.89 -14.91
CA THR A 166 -14.75 16.55 -15.16
C THR A 166 -15.22 16.89 -16.58
N SER A 167 -14.55 17.81 -17.27
CA SER A 167 -14.83 18.15 -18.67
C SER A 167 -14.59 17.01 -19.67
N SER A 168 -13.86 15.95 -19.30
CA SER A 168 -13.66 14.76 -20.14
C SER A 168 -14.75 13.70 -19.95
N MET A 169 -15.80 13.99 -19.17
CA MET A 169 -16.86 13.03 -18.90
C MET A 169 -17.78 12.80 -20.10
N PHE A 170 -18.19 11.55 -20.28
CA PHE A 170 -19.26 11.18 -21.20
C PHE A 170 -20.21 10.16 -20.55
N ALA A 171 -21.46 10.16 -21.00
CA ALA A 171 -22.49 9.26 -20.48
C ALA A 171 -22.32 7.85 -21.07
N ALA A 172 -22.47 6.84 -20.22
CA ALA A 172 -22.51 5.45 -20.60
C ALA A 172 -23.75 4.77 -20.02
N THR A 173 -24.43 3.99 -20.85
CA THR A 173 -25.60 3.21 -20.46
C THR A 173 -25.21 1.72 -20.41
N PRO A 174 -25.61 0.98 -19.36
CA PRO A 174 -25.46 -0.48 -19.30
C PRO A 174 -25.99 -1.18 -20.57
N GLN A 175 -25.17 -2.03 -21.20
CA GLN A 175 -25.53 -2.69 -22.47
C GLN A 175 -25.22 -4.18 -22.54
N GLY A 176 -24.45 -4.74 -21.60
CA GLY A 176 -23.99 -6.13 -21.67
C GLY A 176 -24.82 -7.13 -20.88
N ASN A 177 -24.47 -8.40 -21.11
CA ASN A 177 -24.88 -9.50 -20.26
C ASN A 177 -23.73 -9.84 -19.31
N LEU A 178 -24.05 -9.90 -18.02
CA LEU A 178 -23.09 -10.29 -17.00
C LEU A 178 -22.67 -11.75 -17.16
N VAL A 179 -21.39 -12.01 -16.92
CA VAL A 179 -20.80 -13.33 -16.92
C VAL A 179 -19.98 -13.54 -15.65
N ALA A 180 -19.73 -14.81 -15.31
CA ALA A 180 -18.86 -15.15 -14.20
C ALA A 180 -17.39 -15.03 -14.61
N ASP A 181 -16.59 -14.43 -13.74
CA ASP A 181 -15.14 -14.37 -13.86
C ASP A 181 -14.51 -14.42 -12.46
N ASP A 182 -14.65 -15.59 -11.82
CA ASP A 182 -14.28 -15.82 -10.42
C ASP A 182 -12.78 -15.56 -10.16
N ALA A 183 -11.94 -15.78 -11.18
CA ALA A 183 -10.50 -15.54 -11.08
C ALA A 183 -10.20 -14.05 -10.93
N SER A 184 -10.75 -13.22 -11.82
CA SER A 184 -10.58 -11.77 -11.76
C SER A 184 -11.25 -11.16 -10.52
N GLU A 185 -12.41 -11.67 -10.12
CA GLU A 185 -13.06 -11.26 -8.86
C GLU A 185 -12.18 -11.59 -7.65
N THR A 186 -11.59 -12.79 -7.59
CA THR A 186 -10.70 -13.20 -6.52
C THR A 186 -9.45 -12.32 -6.46
N ALA A 187 -8.81 -12.06 -7.60
CA ALA A 187 -7.64 -11.19 -7.70
C ALA A 187 -7.96 -9.76 -7.22
N PHE A 188 -9.12 -9.22 -7.61
CA PHE A 188 -9.54 -7.91 -7.16
C PHE A 188 -9.85 -7.88 -5.65
N ARG A 189 -10.54 -8.90 -5.13
CA ARG A 189 -10.82 -9.01 -3.68
C ARG A 189 -9.53 -9.10 -2.85
N GLN A 190 -8.50 -9.78 -3.34
CA GLN A 190 -7.17 -9.79 -2.71
C GLN A 190 -6.50 -8.42 -2.73
N LEU A 191 -6.64 -7.69 -3.85
CA LEU A 191 -6.12 -6.33 -3.99
C LEU A 191 -6.72 -5.38 -2.96
N VAL A 192 -8.02 -5.42 -2.68
CA VAL A 192 -8.67 -4.52 -1.69
C VAL A 192 -9.05 -5.21 -0.37
N GLU A 193 -8.48 -6.38 -0.08
CA GLU A 193 -8.86 -7.22 1.06
C GLU A 193 -9.00 -6.45 2.40
N PRO A 194 -8.07 -5.55 2.79
CA PRO A 194 -8.14 -4.85 4.08
C PRO A 194 -9.37 -3.97 4.24
N TRP A 195 -9.94 -3.48 3.13
CA TRP A 195 -11.12 -2.62 3.17
C TRP A 195 -12.33 -3.41 3.67
N THR A 196 -12.37 -4.72 3.45
CA THR A 196 -13.49 -5.59 3.85
C THR A 196 -13.21 -6.42 5.10
N SER A 197 -11.95 -6.83 5.32
CA SER A 197 -11.59 -7.71 6.43
C SER A 197 -11.22 -6.95 7.70
N SER A 198 -10.70 -5.73 7.55
CA SER A 198 -10.11 -4.93 8.61
C SER A 198 -10.70 -3.52 8.70
N SER A 199 -11.70 -3.23 7.86
CA SER A 199 -12.46 -1.98 7.83
C SER A 199 -13.94 -2.27 7.51
N ASN A 200 -14.73 -1.24 7.25
CA ASN A 200 -16.18 -1.35 7.03
C ASN A 200 -16.56 -1.23 5.54
N GLY A 201 -15.59 -1.45 4.65
CA GLY A 201 -15.74 -1.23 3.22
C GLY A 201 -16.59 -2.28 2.53
N SER A 202 -17.03 -1.93 1.32
CA SER A 202 -17.79 -2.80 0.42
C SER A 202 -17.08 -2.91 -0.92
N VAL A 203 -17.15 -4.11 -1.51
CA VAL A 203 -16.42 -4.44 -2.74
C VAL A 203 -17.33 -5.25 -3.66
N THR A 204 -17.51 -4.75 -4.87
CA THR A 204 -18.21 -5.43 -5.96
C THR A 204 -17.39 -5.39 -7.23
N MET A 205 -17.50 -6.46 -8.01
CA MET A 205 -16.95 -6.54 -9.36
C MET A 205 -17.98 -7.23 -10.24
N PHE A 206 -18.25 -6.62 -11.39
CA PHE A 206 -19.10 -7.22 -12.42
C PHE A 206 -18.25 -7.44 -13.65
N CYS A 207 -18.41 -8.59 -14.30
CA CYS A 207 -17.82 -8.90 -15.60
C CYS A 207 -18.94 -9.00 -16.63
N GLY A 208 -18.74 -8.44 -17.82
CA GLY A 208 -19.75 -8.44 -18.88
C GLY A 208 -19.16 -8.69 -20.25
N ASN A 209 -19.95 -9.34 -21.12
CA ASN A 209 -19.59 -9.55 -22.52
C ASN A 209 -19.85 -8.30 -23.36
N GLY A 210 -19.09 -8.17 -24.45
CA GLY A 210 -19.29 -7.17 -25.49
C GLY A 210 -18.25 -6.08 -25.44
N ASN A 211 -18.70 -4.84 -25.27
CA ASN A 211 -17.86 -3.65 -25.25
C ASN A 211 -17.58 -3.18 -23.81
N GLU A 212 -17.01 -1.99 -23.69
CA GLU A 212 -16.68 -1.35 -22.41
C GLU A 212 -17.90 -1.15 -21.50
N HIS A 213 -19.12 -1.02 -22.04
CA HIS A 213 -20.34 -0.86 -21.24
C HIS A 213 -20.94 -2.19 -20.78
N GLY A 214 -20.30 -3.31 -21.12
CA GLY A 214 -20.81 -4.65 -20.87
C GLY A 214 -20.97 -4.98 -19.39
N ALA A 215 -20.04 -4.50 -18.57
CA ALA A 215 -19.99 -4.74 -17.13
C ALA A 215 -20.71 -3.68 -16.28
N LEU A 216 -21.17 -2.59 -16.87
CA LEU A 216 -21.95 -1.59 -16.14
C LEU A 216 -23.30 -2.19 -15.74
N VAL A 217 -23.72 -1.94 -14.50
CA VAL A 217 -24.98 -2.44 -13.93
C VAL A 217 -25.74 -1.29 -13.30
N GLY A 218 -27.06 -1.25 -13.51
CA GLY A 218 -27.95 -0.29 -12.85
C GLY A 218 -28.23 0.95 -13.69
N GLN A 219 -27.90 2.13 -13.16
CA GLN A 219 -28.19 3.43 -13.78
C GLN A 219 -27.05 3.88 -14.71
N ASP A 220 -27.34 4.89 -15.54
CA ASP A 220 -26.34 5.55 -16.38
C ASP A 220 -25.16 6.04 -15.53
N ALA A 221 -23.94 5.82 -16.04
CA ALA A 221 -22.70 6.24 -15.42
C ALA A 221 -22.06 7.38 -16.22
N GLN A 222 -21.28 8.22 -15.54
CA GLN A 222 -20.38 9.16 -16.19
C GLN A 222 -18.97 8.57 -16.21
N LEU A 223 -18.41 8.38 -17.41
CA LEU A 223 -17.08 7.82 -17.60
C LEU A 223 -16.07 8.93 -17.85
N ARG A 224 -14.89 8.80 -17.24
CA ARG A 224 -13.68 9.56 -17.57
C ARG A 224 -12.61 8.60 -18.04
N GLU A 225 -12.14 8.76 -19.27
CA GLU A 225 -11.07 7.93 -19.80
C GLU A 225 -9.79 8.14 -18.98
N LEU A 226 -9.11 7.04 -18.70
CA LEU A 226 -7.81 6.99 -18.03
C LEU A 226 -6.79 6.37 -18.98
N SER A 227 -5.57 6.89 -18.97
CA SER A 227 -4.42 6.17 -19.50
C SER A 227 -4.18 4.87 -18.70
N PRO A 228 -3.48 3.88 -19.29
CA PRO A 228 -3.07 2.68 -18.57
C PRO A 228 -2.31 2.98 -17.28
N SER A 229 -1.40 3.98 -17.30
CA SER A 229 -0.65 4.43 -16.13
C SER A 229 -1.56 4.98 -15.03
N GLU A 230 -2.57 5.79 -15.37
CA GLU A 230 -3.52 6.35 -14.40
C GLU A 230 -4.39 5.24 -13.78
N GLY A 231 -4.90 4.31 -14.59
CA GLY A 231 -5.64 3.16 -14.10
C GLY A 231 -4.80 2.30 -13.14
N PHE A 232 -3.54 2.05 -13.51
CA PHE A 232 -2.59 1.30 -12.69
C PHE A 232 -2.26 2.00 -11.36
N ALA A 233 -2.14 3.34 -11.38
CA ALA A 233 -1.90 4.15 -10.19
C ALA A 233 -3.03 3.98 -9.16
N TRP A 234 -4.28 3.98 -9.64
CA TRP A 234 -5.46 3.77 -8.80
C TRP A 234 -5.51 2.37 -8.18
N LEU A 235 -5.22 1.33 -8.96
CA LEU A 235 -5.11 -0.04 -8.44
C LEU A 235 -4.03 -0.14 -7.35
N THR A 236 -2.86 0.44 -7.59
CA THR A 236 -1.75 0.38 -6.64
C THR A 236 -2.05 1.15 -5.37
N TRP A 237 -2.62 2.35 -5.47
CA TRP A 237 -3.03 3.14 -4.31
C TRP A 237 -4.08 2.41 -3.47
N ALA A 238 -5.10 1.84 -4.10
CA ALA A 238 -6.12 1.07 -3.41
C ALA A 238 -5.51 -0.15 -2.71
N GLY A 239 -4.66 -0.90 -3.42
CA GLY A 239 -3.99 -2.08 -2.87
C GLY A 239 -2.98 -1.78 -1.76
N ALA A 240 -2.38 -0.59 -1.76
CA ALA A 240 -1.50 -0.15 -0.70
C ALA A 240 -2.27 0.23 0.57
N SER A 241 -3.49 0.74 0.42
CA SER A 241 -4.28 1.31 1.51
C SER A 241 -5.00 0.25 2.36
N GLY A 242 -5.44 0.67 3.55
CA GLY A 242 -6.26 -0.13 4.45
C GLY A 242 -7.76 0.21 4.40
N GLY A 243 -8.18 1.07 3.49
CA GLY A 243 -9.48 1.75 3.59
C GLY A 243 -9.47 2.78 4.73
N ALA A 244 -10.63 3.02 5.34
CA ALA A 244 -10.84 4.03 6.37
C ALA A 244 -10.27 3.65 7.75
N HIS A 245 -10.38 2.38 8.12
CA HIS A 245 -10.00 1.89 9.44
C HIS A 245 -8.96 0.77 9.41
N GLY A 246 -8.80 0.10 8.27
CA GLY A 246 -7.83 -0.96 8.11
C GLY A 246 -6.41 -0.42 8.02
N ARG A 247 -5.45 -1.32 8.21
CA ARG A 247 -4.03 -0.97 8.20
C ARG A 247 -3.52 -0.83 6.77
N ARG A 248 -2.76 0.24 6.51
CA ARG A 248 -2.00 0.41 5.27
C ARG A 248 -0.98 -0.74 5.12
N ARG A 249 -0.92 -1.33 3.92
CA ARG A 249 -0.02 -2.46 3.58
C ARG A 249 1.25 -2.03 2.85
N GLY A 250 1.25 -0.83 2.26
CA GLY A 250 2.40 -0.27 1.57
C GLY A 250 2.32 -0.41 0.05
N ASN A 251 3.01 0.48 -0.64
CA ASN A 251 2.96 0.58 -2.09
C ASN A 251 3.60 -0.61 -2.81
N ALA A 252 4.57 -1.29 -2.19
CA ALA A 252 5.14 -2.52 -2.74
C ALA A 252 4.06 -3.61 -2.94
N LEU A 253 3.24 -3.86 -1.90
CA LEU A 253 2.11 -4.79 -1.95
C LEU A 253 1.00 -4.32 -2.89
N GLY A 254 0.74 -3.01 -2.92
CA GLY A 254 -0.21 -2.43 -3.87
C GLY A 254 0.19 -2.68 -5.33
N ARG A 255 1.47 -2.48 -5.65
CA ARG A 255 2.03 -2.71 -6.98
C ARG A 255 1.95 -4.18 -7.37
N TYR A 256 2.38 -5.08 -6.49
CA TYR A 256 2.26 -6.54 -6.70
C TYR A 256 0.84 -6.97 -7.05
N ASN A 257 -0.15 -6.58 -6.23
CA ASN A 257 -1.53 -6.97 -6.46
C ASN A 257 -2.10 -6.36 -7.75
N SER A 258 -1.61 -5.18 -8.16
CA SER A 258 -2.00 -4.56 -9.44
C SER A 258 -1.45 -5.33 -10.64
N TRP A 259 -0.19 -5.77 -10.57
CA TRP A 259 0.42 -6.67 -11.57
C TRP A 259 -0.37 -7.98 -11.66
N TRP A 260 -0.70 -8.57 -10.51
CA TRP A 260 -1.47 -9.81 -10.43
C TRP A 260 -2.88 -9.65 -11.04
N LEU A 261 -3.58 -8.56 -10.72
CA LEU A 261 -4.89 -8.28 -11.28
C LEU A 261 -4.84 -8.09 -12.80
N VAL A 262 -3.90 -7.28 -13.32
CA VAL A 262 -3.76 -7.09 -14.78
C VAL A 262 -3.43 -8.40 -15.49
N ALA A 263 -2.52 -9.22 -14.95
CA ALA A 263 -2.24 -10.54 -15.50
C ALA A 263 -3.47 -11.45 -15.46
N THR A 264 -4.29 -11.38 -14.41
CA THR A 264 -5.52 -12.17 -14.28
C THR A 264 -6.56 -11.75 -15.31
N LEU A 265 -6.87 -10.45 -15.41
CA LEU A 265 -7.81 -9.88 -16.38
C LEU A 265 -7.42 -10.26 -17.82
N THR A 266 -6.11 -10.30 -18.10
CA THR A 266 -5.56 -10.61 -19.42
C THR A 266 -5.25 -12.09 -19.66
N LYS A 267 -5.55 -12.96 -18.69
CA LYS A 267 -5.32 -14.41 -18.70
C LYS A 267 -3.85 -14.79 -18.93
N GLN A 268 -2.93 -14.06 -18.32
CA GLN A 268 -1.47 -14.27 -18.40
C GLN A 268 -0.84 -14.79 -17.09
N ILE A 269 -1.65 -15.28 -16.15
CA ILE A 269 -1.15 -15.82 -14.87
C ILE A 269 -0.37 -17.12 -14.99
N ASP A 270 -0.50 -17.86 -16.11
CA ASP A 270 0.21 -19.13 -16.32
C ASP A 270 1.73 -18.95 -16.49
N GLN A 271 2.19 -17.72 -16.79
CA GLN A 271 3.61 -17.35 -16.92
C GLN A 271 3.91 -16.18 -15.97
N TRP A 272 3.79 -16.45 -14.67
CA TRP A 272 4.02 -15.48 -13.63
C TRP A 272 5.48 -15.44 -13.14
N PRO A 273 6.08 -14.24 -12.93
CA PRO A 273 5.58 -12.93 -13.34
C PRO A 273 5.76 -12.70 -14.86
N PRO A 274 4.88 -11.91 -15.51
CA PRO A 274 5.18 -11.36 -16.83
C PRO A 274 6.45 -10.50 -16.80
N ALA A 275 7.26 -10.56 -17.85
CA ALA A 275 8.37 -9.61 -18.02
C ALA A 275 7.84 -8.17 -18.16
N HIS A 276 8.67 -7.18 -17.85
CA HIS A 276 8.27 -5.77 -17.81
C HIS A 276 7.62 -5.25 -19.09
N ASP A 277 8.27 -5.48 -20.23
CA ASP A 277 7.75 -5.11 -21.56
C ASP A 277 6.45 -5.83 -21.89
N HIS A 278 6.29 -7.07 -21.42
CA HIS A 278 5.06 -7.82 -21.61
C HIS A 278 3.93 -7.25 -20.73
N MET A 279 4.19 -6.97 -19.45
CA MET A 279 3.21 -6.32 -18.57
C MET A 279 2.77 -4.96 -19.12
N SER A 280 3.70 -4.18 -19.69
CA SER A 280 3.38 -2.92 -20.39
C SER A 280 2.38 -3.11 -21.51
N GLN A 281 2.56 -4.14 -22.35
CA GLN A 281 1.63 -4.48 -23.43
C GLN A 281 0.27 -4.90 -22.90
N LEU A 282 0.22 -5.68 -21.81
CA LEU A 282 -1.03 -6.12 -21.19
C LEU A 282 -1.82 -4.93 -20.61
N ALA A 283 -1.15 -4.05 -19.87
CA ALA A 283 -1.77 -2.84 -19.33
C ALA A 283 -2.28 -1.91 -20.44
N SER A 284 -1.48 -1.75 -21.52
CA SER A 284 -1.82 -0.90 -22.68
C SER A 284 -2.90 -1.48 -23.58
N ARG A 285 -3.08 -2.81 -23.58
CA ARG A 285 -4.17 -3.48 -24.30
C ARG A 285 -5.52 -3.16 -23.66
N LEU A 286 -5.56 -3.06 -22.33
CA LEU A 286 -6.75 -2.73 -21.59
C LEU A 286 -7.12 -1.26 -21.81
N ARG A 287 -8.41 -0.98 -21.95
CA ARG A 287 -8.95 0.37 -21.91
C ARG A 287 -9.52 0.66 -20.53
N TRP A 288 -9.34 1.88 -20.05
CA TRP A 288 -9.57 2.23 -18.66
C TRP A 288 -10.44 3.46 -18.55
N TRP A 289 -11.41 3.42 -17.63
CA TRP A 289 -12.19 4.59 -17.27
C TRP A 289 -12.41 4.62 -15.77
N TRP A 290 -12.47 5.82 -15.22
CA TRP A 290 -13.14 6.04 -13.95
C TRP A 290 -14.65 6.18 -14.21
N PHE A 291 -15.50 5.43 -13.50
CA PHE A 291 -16.95 5.59 -13.61
C PHE A 291 -17.54 6.21 -12.35
N ASP A 292 -18.29 7.30 -12.52
CA ASP A 292 -19.10 7.91 -11.47
C ASP A 292 -20.56 7.46 -11.63
N ALA A 293 -21.10 6.87 -10.58
CA ALA A 293 -22.49 6.38 -10.52
C ALA A 293 -23.38 7.31 -9.67
N GLY A 294 -23.03 8.61 -9.57
CA GLY A 294 -23.83 9.63 -8.90
C GLY A 294 -23.76 9.57 -7.38
N GLN A 295 -22.68 9.04 -6.82
CA GLN A 295 -22.52 8.86 -5.37
C GLN A 295 -21.54 9.89 -4.82
N SER A 296 -21.87 10.50 -3.68
CA SER A 296 -20.98 11.48 -3.06
C SER A 296 -19.72 10.80 -2.55
N PRO A 297 -18.51 11.32 -2.85
CA PRO A 297 -17.27 10.69 -2.41
C PRO A 297 -17.08 10.93 -0.90
N THR A 298 -17.42 9.93 -0.08
CA THR A 298 -17.32 10.00 1.39
C THR A 298 -16.19 9.13 1.95
N GLY A 299 -15.00 9.14 1.35
CA GLY A 299 -13.84 8.44 1.90
C GLY A 299 -12.98 7.77 0.83
N TRP A 300 -12.60 6.52 1.08
CA TRP A 300 -11.78 5.74 0.16
C TRP A 300 -12.64 5.12 -0.92
N GLN A 301 -12.22 5.26 -2.17
CA GLN A 301 -12.95 4.70 -3.30
C GLN A 301 -12.02 4.30 -4.45
N LEU A 302 -12.42 3.24 -5.14
CA LEU A 302 -11.86 2.78 -6.39
C LEU A 302 -13.03 2.41 -7.30
N GLN A 303 -13.20 3.14 -8.40
CA GLN A 303 -14.28 2.91 -9.35
C GLN A 303 -13.73 2.86 -10.77
N LEU A 304 -13.33 1.67 -11.19
CA LEU A 304 -12.71 1.46 -12.49
C LEU A 304 -13.62 0.63 -13.39
N LEU A 305 -13.78 1.10 -14.63
CA LEU A 305 -14.28 0.30 -15.73
C LEU A 305 -13.07 -0.06 -16.59
N ILE A 306 -12.87 -1.35 -16.82
CA ILE A 306 -11.74 -1.88 -17.59
C ILE A 306 -12.31 -2.71 -18.73
N ALA A 307 -11.82 -2.56 -19.96
CA ALA A 307 -12.27 -3.37 -21.09
C ALA A 307 -11.09 -4.00 -21.83
N ASP A 308 -11.27 -5.24 -22.26
CA ASP A 308 -10.36 -5.97 -23.13
C ASP A 308 -11.10 -6.35 -24.42
N GLU A 309 -10.85 -5.56 -25.48
CA GLU A 309 -11.48 -5.77 -26.78
C GLU A 309 -11.10 -7.10 -27.43
N GLN A 310 -9.89 -7.63 -27.13
CA GLN A 310 -9.46 -8.91 -27.69
C GLN A 310 -10.26 -10.07 -27.10
N GLN A 311 -10.66 -9.94 -25.83
CA GLN A 311 -11.48 -10.94 -25.16
C GLN A 311 -12.98 -10.67 -25.32
N GLY A 312 -13.37 -9.46 -25.73
CA GLY A 312 -14.76 -9.02 -25.74
C GLY A 312 -15.36 -8.99 -24.33
N LEU A 313 -14.55 -8.63 -23.33
CA LEU A 313 -14.91 -8.57 -21.92
C LEU A 313 -14.69 -7.16 -21.37
N SER A 314 -15.53 -6.77 -20.42
CA SER A 314 -15.30 -5.62 -19.56
C SER A 314 -15.54 -5.99 -18.10
N TRP A 315 -14.99 -5.17 -17.20
CA TRP A 315 -15.10 -5.31 -15.76
C TRP A 315 -15.39 -3.96 -15.11
N ALA A 316 -16.46 -3.89 -14.33
CA ALA A 316 -16.80 -2.75 -13.50
C ALA A 316 -16.42 -3.09 -12.05
N ILE A 317 -15.37 -2.45 -11.58
CA ILE A 317 -14.74 -2.66 -10.28
C ILE A 317 -15.15 -1.50 -9.37
N ASN A 318 -15.74 -1.81 -8.21
CA ASN A 318 -16.14 -0.83 -7.22
C ASN A 318 -15.70 -1.29 -5.82
N ALA A 319 -14.78 -0.55 -5.21
CA ALA A 319 -14.48 -0.66 -3.78
C ALA A 319 -14.73 0.69 -3.12
N ARG A 320 -15.35 0.69 -1.95
CA ARG A 320 -15.57 1.89 -1.14
C ARG A 320 -15.45 1.61 0.32
N ASP A 321 -15.02 2.61 1.07
CA ASP A 321 -14.97 2.57 2.52
C ASP A 321 -15.13 3.98 3.07
N ASP A 322 -16.22 4.18 3.81
CA ASP A 322 -16.64 5.48 4.32
C ASP A 322 -15.95 5.77 5.66
N VAL A 323 -15.70 7.05 5.94
CA VAL A 323 -15.04 7.49 7.19
C VAL A 323 -16.02 7.60 8.39
N ALA A 324 -17.31 7.39 8.13
CA ALA A 324 -18.41 7.70 9.05
C ALA A 324 -18.75 6.55 10.02
#